data_AF-A0A756L971-F1
#
_entry.id   AF-A0A756L971-F1
#
_cell.length_a   1.000
_cell.length_b   1.000
_cell.length_c   1.000
_cell.angle_alpha   90.00
_cell.angle_beta   90.00
_cell.angle_gamma   90.00
#
_symmetry.space_group_name_H-M   'P 1'
#
loop_
_entity.id
_entity.type
_entity.pdbx_description
1 polymer ?
#
loop_
_entity_poly.entity_id
_entity_poly.type
_entity_poly.pdbx_seq_one_letter_code
_entity_poly.pdbx_strand_id
1 'polypeptide(L)'
;MFSLVQRGQLYADDSGWPVIIYDCDARRLVCRREDGRLSPVSIREFNGRFERLEHDEYRQIKAEMAQEENIKNLHALRGRSGWRTAWKICIIICLRNWSGCLTKALRVMR
;
A
#
# COMPACT_ATOMS: atom_id res chain seq x y z
N MET A 1 -21.93 -29.17 -5.83
CA MET A 1 -20.87 -29.94 -5.15
C MET A 1 -20.59 -29.25 -3.82
N PHE A 2 -20.79 -29.92 -2.66
CA PHE A 2 -20.52 -29.32 -1.35
C PHE A 2 -19.03 -29.48 -1.02
N SER A 3 -18.30 -28.38 -0.93
CA SER A 3 -16.93 -28.35 -0.43
C SER A 3 -16.95 -28.15 1.09
N LEU A 4 -16.11 -28.90 1.81
CA LEU A 4 -16.05 -28.84 3.26
C LEU A 4 -15.34 -27.55 3.69
N VAL A 5 -16.13 -26.55 4.11
CA VAL A 5 -15.63 -25.25 4.58
C VAL A 5 -15.09 -25.41 6.00
N GLN A 6 -13.84 -24.98 6.21
CA GLN A 6 -13.16 -25.05 7.49
C GLN A 6 -12.53 -23.71 7.85
N ARG A 7 -12.33 -23.49 9.15
CA ARG A 7 -11.61 -22.33 9.67
C ARG A 7 -10.18 -22.27 9.13
N GLY A 8 -9.74 -21.10 8.70
CA GLY A 8 -8.39 -20.88 8.15
C GLY A 8 -8.23 -21.20 6.66
N GLN A 9 -9.28 -21.64 5.98
CA GLN A 9 -9.26 -21.80 4.53
C GLN A 9 -9.31 -20.46 3.80
N LEU A 10 -8.73 -20.44 2.61
CA LEU A 10 -8.62 -19.28 1.73
C LEU A 10 -9.65 -19.37 0.60
N TYR A 11 -10.33 -18.25 0.37
CA TYR A 11 -11.32 -18.08 -0.68
C TYR A 11 -11.10 -16.75 -1.38
N ALA A 12 -11.51 -16.62 -2.63
CA ALA A 12 -11.73 -15.34 -3.28
C ALA A 12 -13.19 -14.92 -3.09
N ASP A 13 -13.43 -13.63 -2.88
CA ASP A 13 -14.76 -13.07 -3.09
C ASP A 13 -15.06 -12.87 -4.58
N ASP A 14 -16.30 -12.49 -4.89
CA ASP A 14 -16.76 -12.13 -6.24
C ASP A 14 -15.92 -11.03 -6.93
N SER A 15 -15.20 -10.22 -6.15
CA SER A 15 -14.31 -9.18 -6.64
C SER A 15 -12.86 -9.64 -6.79
N GLY A 16 -12.56 -10.93 -6.57
CA GLY A 16 -11.23 -11.53 -6.67
C GLY A 16 -10.31 -11.27 -5.47
N TRP A 17 -10.82 -10.65 -4.39
CA TRP A 17 -10.02 -10.38 -3.20
C TRP A 17 -9.92 -11.60 -2.29
N PRO A 18 -8.73 -11.90 -1.74
CA PRO A 18 -8.55 -13.03 -0.86
C PRO A 18 -9.22 -12.79 0.51
N VAL A 19 -9.90 -13.82 0.99
CA VAL A 19 -10.67 -13.83 2.23
C VAL A 19 -10.37 -15.11 3.00
N ILE A 20 -10.19 -14.98 4.31
CA ILE A 20 -9.92 -16.11 5.21
C ILE A 20 -11.17 -16.42 6.02
N ILE A 21 -11.54 -17.69 6.13
CA ILE A 21 -12.62 -18.12 7.02
C ILE A 21 -12.14 -17.99 8.47
N TYR A 22 -12.70 -17.02 9.19
CA TYR A 22 -12.37 -16.76 10.59
C TYR A 22 -13.17 -17.64 11.55
N ASP A 23 -14.45 -17.85 11.27
CA ASP A 23 -15.32 -18.70 12.08
C ASP A 23 -16.37 -19.38 11.22
N CYS A 24 -16.78 -20.59 11.61
CA CYS A 24 -17.75 -21.39 10.89
C CYS A 24 -18.83 -21.92 11.83
N ASP A 25 -20.08 -21.57 11.54
CA ASP A 25 -21.28 -22.02 12.23
C ASP A 25 -22.16 -22.78 11.23
N ALA A 26 -23.13 -23.56 11.72
CA ALA A 26 -23.99 -24.40 10.89
C ALA A 26 -24.84 -23.62 9.87
N ARG A 27 -25.04 -22.30 10.06
CA ARG A 27 -25.85 -21.46 9.17
C ARG A 27 -25.12 -20.26 8.59
N ARG A 28 -23.99 -19.88 9.18
CA ARG A 28 -23.27 -18.64 8.87
C ARG A 28 -21.77 -18.87 8.91
N LEU A 29 -21.07 -18.14 8.06
CA LEU A 29 -19.62 -18.10 8.00
C LEU A 29 -19.18 -16.68 8.31
N VAL A 30 -18.08 -16.53 9.04
CA VAL A 30 -17.47 -15.22 9.26
C VAL A 30 -16.19 -15.19 8.46
N CYS A 31 -16.15 -14.31 7.46
CA CYS A 31 -14.99 -14.11 6.61
C CYS A 31 -14.19 -12.90 7.11
N ARG A 32 -12.87 -13.00 7.09
CA ARG A 32 -11.95 -11.90 7.41
C ARG A 32 -11.20 -11.48 6.15
N ARG A 33 -11.33 -10.21 5.79
CA ARG A 33 -10.53 -9.57 4.73
C ARG A 33 -9.15 -9.15 5.25
N GLU A 34 -8.25 -8.84 4.33
CA GLU A 34 -6.92 -8.31 4.67
C GLU A 34 -6.98 -7.01 5.48
N ASP A 35 -8.01 -6.18 5.24
CA ASP A 35 -8.31 -4.97 6.02
C ASP A 35 -8.62 -5.25 7.50
N GLY A 36 -8.70 -6.53 7.91
CA GLY A 36 -9.04 -6.95 9.26
C GLY A 36 -10.54 -6.91 9.58
N ARG A 37 -11.37 -6.42 8.64
CA ARG A 37 -12.82 -6.37 8.80
C ARG A 37 -13.43 -7.77 8.74
N LEU A 38 -14.31 -8.05 9.70
CA LEU A 38 -15.09 -9.28 9.75
C LEU A 38 -16.44 -9.06 9.06
N SER A 39 -16.78 -9.96 8.15
CA SER A 39 -18.05 -9.94 7.42
C SER A 39 -18.77 -11.28 7.63
N PRO A 40 -19.92 -11.28 8.32
CA PRO A 40 -20.76 -12.47 8.39
C PRO A 40 -21.49 -12.67 7.07
N VAL A 41 -21.50 -13.90 6.56
CA VAL A 41 -22.11 -14.30 5.30
C VAL A 41 -22.91 -15.59 5.52
N SER A 42 -24.07 -15.72 4.90
CA SER A 42 -24.83 -16.98 4.96
C SER A 42 -24.15 -18.06 4.11
N ILE A 43 -24.32 -19.34 4.45
CA ILE A 43 -23.74 -20.45 3.66
C ILE A 43 -24.26 -20.44 2.21
N ARG A 44 -25.52 -20.02 2.01
CA ARG A 44 -26.12 -19.91 0.66
C ARG A 44 -25.41 -18.87 -0.20
N GLU A 45 -25.17 -17.68 0.35
CA GLU A 45 -24.42 -16.64 -0.34
C GLU A 45 -22.97 -17.05 -0.54
N PHE A 46 -22.37 -17.72 0.45
CA PHE A 46 -20.99 -18.19 0.36
C PHE A 46 -20.77 -19.13 -0.82
N ASN A 47 -21.62 -20.14 -0.96
CA ASN A 47 -21.51 -21.13 -2.04
C ASN A 47 -21.68 -20.54 -3.45
N GLY A 48 -22.32 -19.38 -3.59
CA GLY A 48 -22.55 -18.74 -4.90
C GLY A 48 -21.58 -17.62 -5.23
N ARG A 49 -20.97 -16.98 -4.21
CA ARG A 49 -20.15 -15.77 -4.38
C ARG A 49 -18.67 -15.98 -4.10
N PHE A 50 -18.30 -17.08 -3.47
CA PHE A 50 -16.92 -17.33 -3.04
C PHE A 50 -16.38 -18.55 -3.75
N GLU A 51 -15.21 -18.37 -4.35
CA GLU A 51 -14.47 -19.43 -5.01
C GLU A 51 -13.30 -19.85 -4.13
N ARG A 52 -13.00 -21.15 -4.09
CA ARG A 52 -11.90 -21.66 -3.28
C ARG A 52 -10.60 -21.26 -3.96
N LEU A 53 -9.72 -20.62 -3.20
CA LEU A 53 -8.43 -20.16 -3.72
C LEU A 53 -7.33 -21.13 -3.30
N GLU A 54 -6.44 -21.50 -4.23
CA GLU A 54 -5.28 -22.32 -3.88
C GLU A 54 -4.19 -21.49 -3.18
N HIS A 55 -3.33 -22.18 -2.43
CA HIS A 55 -2.30 -21.52 -1.64
C HIS A 55 -1.24 -20.81 -2.51
N ASP A 56 -1.05 -21.29 -3.74
CA ASP A 56 -0.12 -20.71 -4.71
C ASP A 56 -0.68 -19.42 -5.30
N GLU A 57 -1.96 -19.43 -5.69
CA GLU A 57 -2.68 -18.24 -6.17
C GLU A 57 -2.72 -17.15 -5.09
N TYR A 58 -2.97 -17.53 -3.84
CA TYR A 58 -2.95 -16.58 -2.72
C TYR A 58 -1.59 -15.92 -2.56
N ARG A 59 -0.50 -16.70 -2.66
CA ARG A 59 0.87 -16.18 -2.56
C ARG A 59 1.17 -15.20 -3.70
N GLN A 60 0.72 -15.49 -4.90
CA GLN A 60 0.91 -14.62 -6.06
C GLN A 60 0.17 -13.29 -5.90
N ILE A 61 -1.12 -13.33 -5.55
CA ILE A 61 -1.94 -12.14 -5.30
C ILE A 61 -1.32 -11.29 -4.17
N LYS A 62 -0.87 -11.93 -3.09
CA LYS A 62 -0.22 -11.23 -1.98
C LYS A 62 1.11 -10.57 -2.38
N ALA A 63 1.90 -11.25 -3.22
CA ALA A 63 3.14 -10.68 -3.73
C ALA A 63 2.87 -9.45 -4.62
N GLU A 64 1.83 -9.51 -5.46
CA GLU A 64 1.41 -8.40 -6.32
C GLU A 64 0.91 -7.19 -5.51
N MET A 65 0.06 -7.42 -4.51
CA MET A 65 -0.40 -6.36 -3.59
C MET A 65 0.78 -5.68 -2.88
N ALA A 66 1.74 -6.47 -2.38
CA ALA A 66 2.93 -5.92 -1.72
C ALA A 66 3.82 -5.10 -2.69
N GLN A 67 3.89 -5.50 -3.96
CA GLN A 67 4.59 -4.72 -4.99
C GLN A 67 3.88 -3.39 -5.26
N GLU A 68 2.55 -3.38 -5.39
CA GLU A 68 1.79 -2.15 -5.56
C GLU A 68 1.96 -1.17 -4.38
N GLU A 69 1.92 -1.67 -3.14
CA GLU A 69 2.18 -0.85 -1.96
C GLU A 69 3.59 -0.25 -1.98
N ASN A 70 4.59 -1.04 -2.38
CA ASN A 70 5.96 -0.56 -2.50
C ASN A 70 6.07 0.56 -3.56
N ILE A 71 5.40 0.40 -4.71
CA ILE A 71 5.34 1.46 -5.74
C ILE A 71 4.66 2.72 -5.19
N LYS A 72 3.51 2.60 -4.52
CA LYS A 72 2.81 3.72 -3.87
C LYS A 72 3.72 4.43 -2.84
N ASN A 73 4.48 3.68 -2.05
CA ASN A 73 5.45 4.20 -1.09
C ASN A 73 6.61 4.94 -1.77
N LEU A 74 7.15 4.38 -2.87
CA LEU A 74 8.18 5.05 -3.67
C LEU A 74 7.67 6.36 -4.27
N HIS A 75 6.43 6.39 -4.78
CA HIS A 75 5.78 7.62 -5.24
C HIS A 75 5.61 8.65 -4.12
N ALA A 76 5.19 8.23 -2.92
CA ALA A 76 5.03 9.09 -1.75
C ALA A 76 6.36 9.67 -1.24
N LEU A 77 7.44 8.86 -1.26
CA LEU A 77 8.79 9.31 -0.94
C LEU A 77 9.30 10.35 -1.94
N ARG A 78 9.07 10.11 -3.24
CA ARG A 78 9.48 11.03 -4.32
C ARG A 78 8.74 12.37 -4.24
N GLY A 79 7.46 12.38 -3.85
CA GLY A 79 6.67 13.58 -3.60
C GLY A 79 7.16 14.41 -2.40
N ARG A 80 7.73 13.78 -1.36
CA ARG A 80 8.28 14.47 -0.17
C ARG A 80 9.68 15.07 -0.39
N SER A 81 10.47 14.53 -1.31
CA SER A 81 11.85 14.99 -1.55
C SER A 81 11.98 16.23 -2.45
N GLY A 82 10.90 16.70 -3.08
CA GLY A 82 10.95 17.76 -4.10
C GLY A 82 11.17 19.19 -3.58
N TRP A 83 10.90 19.49 -2.31
CA TRP A 83 10.90 20.88 -1.82
C TRP A 83 12.02 21.22 -0.82
N ARG A 84 12.61 20.22 -0.15
CA ARG A 84 13.67 20.47 0.84
C ARG A 84 15.08 20.57 0.26
N THR A 85 15.33 19.96 -0.90
CA THR A 85 16.61 20.06 -1.61
C THR A 85 16.71 21.33 -2.44
N ALA A 86 15.61 21.79 -3.05
CA ALA A 86 15.56 23.04 -3.80
C ALA A 86 15.87 24.27 -2.91
N TRP A 87 15.30 24.34 -1.70
CA TRP A 87 15.57 25.43 -0.76
C TRP A 87 16.99 25.40 -0.18
N LYS A 88 17.53 24.22 0.14
CA LYS A 88 18.93 24.09 0.61
C LYS A 88 19.93 24.47 -0.49
N ILE A 89 19.67 24.09 -1.74
CA ILE A 89 20.51 24.46 -2.89
C ILE A 89 20.40 25.98 -3.16
N CYS A 90 19.20 26.58 -3.11
CA CYS A 90 19.01 28.02 -3.24
C CYS A 90 19.73 28.83 -2.14
N ILE A 91 19.64 28.42 -0.88
CA ILE A 91 20.34 29.08 0.24
C ILE A 91 21.86 29.01 0.07
N ILE A 92 22.40 27.86 -0.35
CA ILE A 92 23.85 27.70 -0.59
C ILE A 92 24.33 28.56 -1.76
N ILE A 93 23.54 28.68 -2.83
CA ILE A 93 23.85 29.54 -3.99
C ILE A 93 23.79 31.02 -3.59
N CYS A 94 22.79 31.44 -2.81
CA CYS A 94 22.70 32.82 -2.30
C CYS A 94 23.85 33.17 -1.34
N LEU A 95 24.23 32.26 -0.43
CA LEU A 95 25.35 32.47 0.51
C LEU A 95 26.72 32.53 -0.19
N ARG A 96 26.94 31.75 -1.26
CA ARG A 96 28.18 31.83 -2.06
C ARG A 96 28.26 33.06 -2.96
N ASN A 97 27.13 33.67 -3.32
CA ASN A 97 27.12 34.87 -4.16
C ASN A 97 27.23 36.18 -3.35
N TRP A 98 26.90 36.17 -2.05
CA TRP A 98 27.05 37.36 -1.20
C TRP A 98 28.52 37.67 -0.87
N SER A 99 29.40 36.66 -0.79
CA SER A 99 30.84 36.87 -0.57
C SER A 99 31.59 37.51 -1.76
N GLY A 100 30.98 37.53 -2.96
CA GLY A 100 31.56 38.17 -4.15
C GLY A 100 31.19 39.64 -4.33
N CYS A 101 30.13 40.12 -3.66
CA CYS A 101 29.66 41.51 -3.78
C CYS A 101 30.40 42.48 -2.85
N LEU A 102 30.85 42.04 -1.67
CA LEU A 102 31.57 42.91 -0.73
C LEU A 102 33.02 43.23 -1.16
N THR A 103 33.66 42.38 -1.96
CA THR A 103 35.02 42.63 -2.48
C THR A 103 35.04 43.53 -3.72
N LYS A 104 33.93 43.66 -4.46
CA LYS A 104 33.83 44.62 -5.58
C LYS A 104 33.46 46.04 -5.16
N ALA A 105 32.74 46.21 -4.04
CA ALA A 105 32.37 47.53 -3.54
C ALA A 105 33.56 48.33 -2.95
N LEU A 106 34.58 47.66 -2.39
CA LEU A 106 35.75 48.34 -1.82
C LEU A 106 36.82 48.75 -2.86
N ARG A 107 36.67 48.38 -4.14
CA ARG A 107 37.63 48.72 -5.21
C ARG A 107 37.27 49.99 -6.01
N VAL A 108 36.10 50.59 -5.73
CA VAL A 108 35.59 51.78 -6.43
C VAL A 108 35.68 53.05 -5.56
N MET A 109 36.24 52.96 -4.34
CA MET A 109 36.58 54.12 -3.49
C MET A 109 38.08 54.19 -3.20
N ARG A 110 38.92 54.14 -4.24
CA ARG A 110 40.31 54.61 -4.14
C ARG A 110 40.77 55.22 -5.45
#